data_AF-A0A838YZU5-F1
#
_entry.id   AF-A0A838YZU5-F1
#
_cell.length_a   1.000
_cell.length_b   1.000
_cell.length_c   1.000
_cell.angle_alpha   90.00
_cell.angle_beta   90.00
_cell.angle_gamma   90.00
#
_symmetry.space_group_name_H-M   'P 1'
#
loop_
_entity.id
_entity.type
_entity.pdbx_description
1 polymer ?
#
loop_
_entity_poly.entity_id
_entity_poly.type
_entity_poly.pdbx_seq_one_letter_code
_entity_poly.pdbx_strand_id
1 'polypeptide(L)'
;MKTMRFFIWMFGFVSLSLSAFSQTSRAYLLQEADEYFKAGRYWDAFFRYRECAKLPEFESESKISEQVTNSSHAMYLTQKFKDYNAMRKYEPAKTNLIELISMNPNDPNRGELPKITLAQGAELQRLAWRQNTPQATADMLKRAIMFYHQAIREGLMDESIAVTIKQCEASIKDTGVPDNAPIMASDPAQNSKTTVTSAQSLAPVASPRKASATPPTVIILPSEQGSSTTKEN
;
A
#
# COMPACT_ATOMS: atom_id res chain seq x y z
N MET A 1 -23.04 24.78 -62.58
CA MET A 1 -23.50 23.82 -61.55
C MET A 1 -22.67 22.52 -61.44
N LYS A 2 -21.83 22.13 -62.42
CA LYS A 2 -21.04 20.87 -62.35
C LYS A 2 -19.77 20.94 -61.49
N THR A 3 -19.12 22.10 -61.38
CA THR A 3 -17.89 22.30 -60.58
C THR A 3 -18.13 22.28 -59.07
N MET A 4 -19.31 22.73 -58.62
CA MET A 4 -19.67 22.79 -57.21
C MET A 4 -19.84 21.40 -56.55
N ARG A 5 -20.23 20.39 -57.34
CA ARG A 5 -20.35 18.99 -56.87
C ARG A 5 -18.99 18.31 -56.66
N PHE A 6 -17.96 18.73 -57.41
CA PHE A 6 -16.60 18.20 -57.27
C PHE A 6 -15.92 18.70 -55.98
N PHE A 7 -16.11 19.99 -55.64
CA PHE A 7 -15.59 20.56 -54.40
C PHE A 7 -16.23 19.95 -53.15
N ILE A 8 -17.53 19.67 -53.16
CA ILE A 8 -18.22 19.02 -52.02
C ILE A 8 -17.72 17.58 -51.82
N TRP A 9 -17.41 16.86 -52.89
CA TRP A 9 -16.89 15.48 -52.80
C TRP A 9 -15.44 15.44 -52.29
N MET A 10 -14.58 16.38 -52.72
CA MET A 10 -13.22 16.54 -52.20
C MET A 10 -13.19 17.00 -50.74
N PHE A 11 -14.09 17.89 -50.33
CA PHE A 11 -14.19 18.34 -48.94
C PHE A 11 -14.69 17.22 -47.99
N GLY A 12 -15.52 16.29 -48.50
CA GLY A 12 -15.96 15.10 -47.76
C GLY A 12 -14.84 14.09 -47.50
N PHE A 13 -13.89 13.92 -48.42
CA PHE A 13 -12.75 13.02 -48.25
C PHE A 13 -11.68 13.57 -47.28
N VAL A 14 -11.44 14.88 -47.28
CA VAL A 14 -10.49 15.52 -46.37
C VAL A 14 -11.01 15.53 -44.93
N SER A 15 -12.32 15.68 -44.73
CA SER A 15 -12.93 15.70 -43.39
C SER A 15 -13.03 14.31 -42.74
N LEU A 16 -13.13 13.21 -43.52
CA LEU A 16 -13.06 11.84 -42.97
C LEU A 16 -11.67 11.47 -42.43
N SER A 17 -10.62 12.13 -42.90
CA SER A 17 -9.24 11.80 -42.51
C SER A 17 -8.83 12.43 -41.16
N LEU A 18 -9.44 13.57 -40.79
CA LEU A 18 -9.13 14.27 -39.53
C LEU A 18 -9.74 13.60 -38.30
N SER A 19 -10.92 12.97 -38.42
CA SER A 19 -11.58 12.30 -37.30
C SER A 19 -10.81 11.03 -36.87
N ALA A 20 -10.31 10.24 -37.82
CA ALA A 20 -9.53 9.04 -37.54
C ALA A 20 -8.21 9.32 -36.82
N PHE A 21 -7.50 10.39 -37.19
CA PHE A 21 -6.21 10.74 -36.55
C PHE A 21 -6.37 11.19 -35.09
N SER A 22 -7.54 11.74 -34.74
CA SER A 22 -7.83 12.22 -33.39
C SER A 22 -8.16 11.09 -32.41
N GLN A 23 -8.69 9.96 -32.88
CA GLN A 23 -9.00 8.80 -32.04
C GLN A 23 -7.75 7.98 -31.70
N THR A 24 -6.81 7.86 -32.65
CA THR A 24 -5.57 7.09 -32.44
C THR A 24 -4.65 7.71 -31.38
N SER A 25 -4.56 9.05 -31.32
CA SER A 25 -3.73 9.73 -30.32
C SER A 25 -4.32 9.65 -28.90
N ARG A 26 -5.64 9.54 -28.77
CA ARG A 26 -6.34 9.47 -27.47
C ARG A 26 -6.32 8.08 -26.85
N ALA A 27 -6.48 7.04 -27.66
CA ALA A 27 -6.27 5.65 -27.21
C ALA A 27 -4.82 5.43 -26.75
N TYR A 28 -3.85 6.08 -27.42
CA TYR A 28 -2.45 6.04 -27.04
C TYR A 28 -2.19 6.65 -25.66
N LEU A 29 -2.85 7.77 -25.30
CA LEU A 29 -2.70 8.39 -23.97
C LEU A 29 -3.16 7.49 -22.83
N LEU A 30 -4.31 6.81 -23.00
CA LEU A 30 -4.80 5.87 -22.02
C LEU A 30 -3.87 4.64 -21.90
N GLN A 31 -3.39 4.14 -23.03
CA GLN A 31 -2.42 3.04 -23.05
C GLN A 31 -1.11 3.43 -22.33
N GLU A 32 -0.59 4.63 -22.57
CA GLU A 32 0.60 5.16 -21.89
C GLU A 32 0.38 5.24 -20.37
N ALA A 33 -0.81 5.66 -19.93
CA ALA A 33 -1.18 5.68 -18.51
C ALA A 33 -1.18 4.27 -17.89
N ASP A 34 -1.78 3.31 -18.58
CA ASP A 34 -1.83 1.90 -18.15
C ASP A 34 -0.43 1.28 -18.08
N GLU A 35 0.44 1.61 -19.03
CA GLU A 35 1.85 1.17 -19.04
C GLU A 35 2.63 1.73 -17.86
N TYR A 36 2.46 3.02 -17.55
CA TYR A 36 3.06 3.61 -16.34
C TYR A 36 2.54 2.95 -15.07
N PHE A 37 1.24 2.69 -14.97
CA PHE A 37 0.65 2.04 -13.80
C PHE A 37 1.24 0.64 -13.62
N LYS A 38 1.24 -0.19 -14.67
CA LYS A 38 1.83 -1.53 -14.65
C LYS A 38 3.31 -1.51 -14.25
N ALA A 39 4.08 -0.56 -14.76
CA ALA A 39 5.49 -0.39 -14.45
C ALA A 39 5.77 0.14 -13.03
N GLY A 40 4.75 0.41 -12.21
CA GLY A 40 4.90 0.98 -10.87
C GLY A 40 5.24 2.48 -10.86
N ARG A 41 5.15 3.15 -12.02
CA ARG A 41 5.33 4.60 -12.17
C ARG A 41 4.02 5.33 -11.86
N TYR A 42 3.52 5.13 -10.65
CA TYR A 42 2.18 5.57 -10.24
C TYR A 42 1.97 7.08 -10.29
N TRP A 43 3.03 7.87 -10.08
CA TRP A 43 2.98 9.32 -10.21
C TRP A 43 2.72 9.78 -11.65
N ASP A 44 3.41 9.16 -12.61
CA ASP A 44 3.22 9.45 -14.03
C ASP A 44 1.85 8.96 -14.50
N ALA A 45 1.46 7.75 -14.08
CA ALA A 45 0.14 7.19 -14.35
C ALA A 45 -0.98 8.11 -13.83
N PHE A 46 -0.86 8.63 -12.60
CA PHE A 46 -1.81 9.55 -11.99
C PHE A 46 -2.05 10.79 -12.87
N PHE A 47 -0.98 11.44 -13.34
CA PHE A 47 -1.13 12.61 -14.20
C PHE A 47 -1.74 12.26 -15.55
N ARG A 48 -1.31 11.15 -16.17
CA ARG A 48 -1.87 10.71 -17.45
C ARG A 48 -3.35 10.36 -17.35
N TYR A 49 -3.78 9.67 -16.30
CA TYR A 49 -5.22 9.41 -16.07
C TYR A 49 -5.99 10.70 -15.81
N ARG A 50 -5.41 11.68 -15.11
CA ARG A 50 -6.04 13.00 -14.93
C ARG A 50 -6.14 13.79 -16.22
N GLU A 51 -5.20 13.65 -17.13
CA GLU A 51 -5.28 14.22 -18.48
C GLU A 51 -6.39 13.55 -19.28
N CYS A 52 -6.47 12.21 -19.24
CA CYS A 52 -7.55 11.44 -19.88
C CYS A 52 -8.93 11.84 -19.35
N ALA A 53 -9.09 11.99 -18.03
CA ALA A 53 -10.36 12.34 -17.38
C ALA A 53 -10.90 13.74 -17.78
N LYS A 54 -10.06 14.62 -18.35
CA LYS A 54 -10.48 15.94 -18.84
C LYS A 54 -10.97 15.90 -20.29
N LEU A 55 -10.78 14.79 -21.00
CA LEU A 55 -11.22 14.65 -22.37
C LEU A 55 -12.73 14.32 -22.39
N PRO A 56 -13.54 15.00 -23.23
CA PRO A 56 -14.98 14.78 -23.28
C PRO A 56 -15.39 13.33 -23.58
N GLU A 57 -14.54 12.59 -24.26
CA GLU A 57 -14.76 11.17 -24.62
C GLU A 57 -14.72 10.24 -23.40
N PHE A 58 -14.00 10.65 -22.36
CA PHE A 58 -13.75 9.88 -21.14
C PHE A 58 -14.47 10.46 -19.91
N GLU A 59 -15.20 11.56 -20.07
CA GLU A 59 -15.87 12.28 -18.98
C GLU A 59 -16.92 11.41 -18.27
N SER A 60 -17.60 10.51 -19.00
CA SER A 60 -18.54 9.55 -18.46
C SER A 60 -17.91 8.23 -17.98
N GLU A 61 -16.61 8.02 -18.21
CA GLU A 61 -15.94 6.76 -17.85
C GLU A 61 -15.50 6.77 -16.38
N SER A 62 -16.32 6.17 -15.51
CA SER A 62 -16.00 6.00 -14.09
C SER A 62 -14.69 5.25 -13.86
N LYS A 63 -14.26 4.42 -14.81
CA LYS A 63 -13.01 3.65 -14.72
C LYS A 63 -11.77 4.55 -14.70
N ILE A 64 -11.75 5.66 -15.44
CA ILE A 64 -10.58 6.54 -15.51
C ILE A 64 -10.45 7.34 -14.22
N SER A 65 -11.56 7.84 -13.66
CA SER A 65 -11.54 8.52 -12.36
C SER A 65 -11.19 7.58 -11.21
N GLU A 66 -11.63 6.31 -11.27
CA GLU A 66 -11.18 5.25 -10.37
C GLU A 66 -9.67 5.04 -10.50
N GLN A 67 -9.11 5.00 -11.71
CA GLN A 67 -7.66 4.83 -11.91
C GLN A 67 -6.82 6.00 -11.40
N VAL A 68 -7.33 7.24 -11.44
CA VAL A 68 -6.69 8.36 -10.74
C VAL A 68 -6.60 8.08 -9.24
N THR A 69 -7.69 7.58 -8.65
CA THR A 69 -7.73 7.23 -7.22
C THR A 69 -6.78 6.07 -6.91
N ASN A 70 -6.83 4.99 -7.70
CA ASN A 70 -5.96 3.83 -7.55
C ASN A 70 -4.49 4.18 -7.69
N SER A 71 -4.13 5.08 -8.63
CA SER A 71 -2.76 5.55 -8.79
C SER A 71 -2.26 6.28 -7.53
N SER A 72 -3.08 7.17 -6.96
CA SER A 72 -2.73 7.87 -5.72
C SER A 72 -2.62 6.90 -4.53
N HIS A 73 -3.49 5.89 -4.48
CA HIS A 73 -3.48 4.88 -3.43
C HIS A 73 -2.25 3.97 -3.55
N ALA A 74 -1.90 3.53 -4.77
CA ALA A 74 -0.73 2.72 -5.04
C ALA A 74 0.57 3.44 -4.65
N MET A 75 0.69 4.75 -4.88
CA MET A 75 1.80 5.55 -4.38
C MET A 75 1.89 5.52 -2.85
N TYR A 76 0.76 5.73 -2.17
CA TYR A 76 0.69 5.72 -0.71
C TYR A 76 1.12 4.35 -0.16
N LEU A 77 0.59 3.25 -0.71
CA LEU A 77 0.97 1.90 -0.29
C LEU A 77 2.44 1.61 -0.58
N THR A 78 2.96 2.03 -1.74
CA THR A 78 4.38 1.88 -2.08
C THR A 78 5.27 2.55 -1.03
N GLN A 79 4.92 3.78 -0.63
CA GLN A 79 5.66 4.51 0.40
C GLN A 79 5.57 3.82 1.76
N LYS A 80 4.35 3.43 2.19
CA LYS A 80 4.14 2.73 3.47
C LYS A 80 4.87 1.40 3.54
N PHE A 81 4.80 0.61 2.48
CA PHE A 81 5.57 -0.63 2.37
C PHE A 81 7.07 -0.36 2.57
N LYS A 82 7.66 0.58 1.82
CA LYS A 82 9.09 0.90 1.91
C LYS A 82 9.49 1.39 3.29
N ASP A 83 8.70 2.29 3.88
CA ASP A 83 8.95 2.84 5.22
C ASP A 83 8.90 1.75 6.29
N TYR A 84 7.85 0.93 6.31
CA TYR A 84 7.72 -0.16 7.28
C TYR A 84 8.81 -1.22 7.10
N ASN A 85 9.18 -1.54 5.85
CA ASN A 85 10.25 -2.48 5.56
C ASN A 85 11.61 -1.94 6.07
N ALA A 86 11.89 -0.67 5.84
CA ALA A 86 13.10 -0.01 6.37
C ALA A 86 13.16 0.00 7.91
N MET A 87 12.00 0.12 8.56
CA MET A 87 11.86 0.02 10.02
C MET A 87 11.84 -1.43 10.54
N ARG A 88 11.98 -2.45 9.68
CA ARG A 88 11.86 -3.88 10.00
C ARG A 88 10.51 -4.25 10.62
N LYS A 89 9.47 -3.46 10.33
CA LYS A 89 8.08 -3.71 10.69
C LYS A 89 7.44 -4.55 9.58
N TYR A 90 7.77 -5.82 9.54
CA TYR A 90 7.45 -6.69 8.40
C TYR A 90 5.96 -6.96 8.20
N GLU A 91 5.18 -7.12 9.27
CA GLU A 91 3.72 -7.32 9.18
C GLU A 91 3.01 -6.17 8.43
N PRO A 92 3.08 -4.91 8.88
CA PRO A 92 2.44 -3.82 8.16
C PRO A 92 3.08 -3.60 6.78
N ALA A 93 4.38 -3.85 6.60
CA ALA A 93 5.00 -3.80 5.27
C ALA A 93 4.36 -4.81 4.30
N LYS A 94 4.17 -6.04 4.76
CA LYS A 94 3.57 -7.13 4.00
C LYS A 94 2.11 -6.84 3.65
N THR A 95 1.32 -6.35 4.59
CA THR A 95 -0.08 -5.98 4.35
C THR A 95 -0.21 -4.91 3.26
N ASN A 96 0.58 -3.83 3.34
CA ASN A 96 0.55 -2.77 2.32
C ASN A 96 1.02 -3.28 0.95
N LEU A 97 2.02 -4.17 0.92
CA LEU A 97 2.50 -4.76 -0.33
C LEU A 97 1.48 -5.72 -0.96
N ILE A 98 0.77 -6.52 -0.16
CA ILE A 98 -0.30 -7.40 -0.66
C ILE A 98 -1.43 -6.57 -1.29
N GLU A 99 -1.82 -5.47 -0.64
CA GLU A 99 -2.83 -4.57 -1.18
C GLU A 99 -2.36 -3.82 -2.44
N LEU A 100 -1.07 -3.45 -2.49
CA LEU A 100 -0.48 -2.89 -3.71
C LEU A 100 -0.53 -3.90 -4.87
N ILE A 101 -0.17 -5.15 -4.62
CA ILE A 101 -0.17 -6.22 -5.63
C ILE A 101 -1.59 -6.58 -6.06
N SER A 102 -2.59 -6.48 -5.18
CA SER A 102 -3.98 -6.73 -5.55
C SER A 102 -4.51 -5.66 -6.51
N MET A 103 -4.07 -4.41 -6.36
CA MET A 103 -4.37 -3.31 -7.30
C MET A 103 -3.53 -3.40 -8.58
N ASN A 104 -2.24 -3.71 -8.47
CA ASN A 104 -1.34 -3.89 -9.61
C ASN A 104 -0.63 -5.26 -9.53
N PRO A 105 -1.19 -6.30 -10.17
CA PRO A 105 -0.55 -7.62 -10.21
C PRO A 105 0.84 -7.65 -10.85
N ASN A 106 1.17 -6.62 -11.65
CA ASN A 106 2.46 -6.48 -12.34
C ASN A 106 3.44 -5.54 -11.62
N ASP A 107 3.12 -5.11 -10.39
CA ASP A 107 3.96 -4.19 -9.64
C ASP A 107 5.41 -4.71 -9.51
N PRO A 108 6.43 -3.86 -9.77
CA PRO A 108 7.83 -4.28 -9.73
C PRO A 108 8.30 -4.73 -8.34
N ASN A 109 7.65 -4.30 -7.26
CA ASN A 109 7.96 -4.71 -5.90
C ASN A 109 7.32 -6.05 -5.52
N ARG A 110 6.58 -6.72 -6.41
CA ARG A 110 5.96 -8.04 -6.12
C ARG A 110 6.97 -9.06 -5.61
N GLY A 111 8.20 -9.02 -6.12
CA GLY A 111 9.30 -9.90 -5.70
C GLY A 111 9.82 -9.65 -4.28
N GLU A 112 9.41 -8.57 -3.63
CA GLU A 112 9.77 -8.27 -2.24
C GLU A 112 8.93 -9.07 -1.24
N LEU A 113 7.74 -9.52 -1.63
CA LEU A 113 6.83 -10.27 -0.75
C LEU A 113 7.51 -11.50 -0.10
N PRO A 114 8.10 -12.45 -0.87
CA PRO A 114 8.83 -13.56 -0.30
C PRO A 114 10.03 -13.14 0.56
N LYS A 115 10.69 -12.01 0.23
CA LYS A 115 11.86 -11.52 0.99
C LYS A 115 11.46 -10.98 2.36
N ILE A 116 10.33 -10.28 2.44
CA ILE A 116 9.75 -9.83 3.72
C ILE A 116 9.40 -11.06 4.56
N THR A 117 8.75 -12.06 3.97
CA THR A 117 8.38 -13.31 4.66
C THR A 117 9.61 -14.06 5.18
N LEU A 118 10.68 -14.13 4.38
CA LEU A 118 11.97 -14.69 4.83
C LEU A 118 12.53 -13.90 6.04
N ALA A 119 12.49 -12.58 5.96
CA ALA A 119 12.97 -11.71 7.05
C ALA A 119 12.14 -11.85 8.34
N GLN A 120 10.83 -12.13 8.24
CA GLN A 120 9.98 -12.48 9.39
C GLN A 120 10.46 -13.77 10.07
N GLY A 121 10.73 -14.82 9.28
CA GLY A 121 11.28 -16.08 9.78
C GLY A 121 12.63 -15.90 10.47
N ALA A 122 13.55 -15.16 9.84
CA ALA A 122 14.87 -14.88 10.38
C ALA A 122 14.82 -14.09 11.70
N GLU A 123 13.91 -13.12 11.82
CA GLU A 123 13.74 -12.36 13.05
C GLU A 123 13.16 -13.22 14.18
N LEU A 124 12.20 -14.10 13.88
CA LEU A 124 11.67 -15.05 14.87
C LEU A 124 12.73 -16.06 15.32
N GLN A 125 13.54 -16.58 14.40
CA GLN A 125 14.66 -17.45 14.74
C GLN A 125 15.65 -16.74 15.67
N ARG A 126 16.00 -15.48 15.36
CA ARG A 126 16.88 -14.66 16.21
C ARG A 126 16.28 -14.41 17.60
N LEU A 127 14.97 -14.21 17.70
CA LEU A 127 14.26 -14.03 18.97
C LEU A 127 14.12 -15.33 19.76
N ALA A 128 14.02 -16.48 19.08
CA ALA A 128 13.94 -17.79 19.72
C ALA A 128 15.20 -18.08 20.56
N TRP A 129 16.39 -17.76 20.04
CA TRP A 129 17.66 -17.93 20.78
C TRP A 129 17.83 -17.00 21.99
N ARG A 130 16.90 -16.05 22.18
CA ARG A 130 16.87 -15.15 23.35
C ARG A 130 15.83 -15.56 24.38
N GLN A 131 15.06 -16.61 24.12
CA GLN A 131 14.06 -17.09 25.07
C GLN A 131 14.71 -17.86 26.21
N ASN A 132 14.13 -17.71 27.40
CA ASN A 132 14.62 -18.37 28.61
C ASN A 132 14.06 -19.78 28.80
N THR A 133 12.97 -20.14 28.10
CA THR A 133 12.31 -21.43 28.27
C THR A 133 12.43 -22.28 27.00
N PRO A 134 12.76 -23.58 27.14
CA PRO A 134 12.84 -24.49 26.00
C PRO A 134 11.55 -24.55 25.17
N GLN A 135 10.39 -24.48 25.84
CA GLN A 135 9.08 -24.45 25.19
C GLN A 135 8.90 -23.21 24.31
N ALA A 136 9.20 -22.01 24.82
CA ALA A 136 9.03 -20.78 24.04
C ALA A 136 10.02 -20.72 22.87
N THR A 137 11.24 -21.24 23.05
CA THR A 137 12.20 -21.41 21.95
C THR A 137 11.62 -22.31 20.86
N ALA A 138 11.11 -23.50 21.23
CA ALA A 138 10.53 -24.45 20.28
C ALA A 138 9.32 -23.85 19.53
N ASP A 139 8.43 -23.16 20.24
CA ASP A 139 7.24 -22.52 19.63
C ASP A 139 7.63 -21.41 18.64
N MET A 140 8.63 -20.58 18.98
CA MET A 140 9.15 -19.55 18.09
C MET A 140 9.84 -20.12 16.86
N LEU A 141 10.64 -21.18 17.02
CA LEU A 141 11.31 -21.87 15.91
C LEU A 141 10.30 -22.55 14.98
N LYS A 142 9.24 -23.16 15.52
CA LYS A 142 8.13 -23.71 14.71
C LYS A 142 7.46 -22.62 13.87
N ARG A 143 7.20 -21.45 14.44
CA ARG A 143 6.67 -20.30 13.69
C ARG A 143 7.65 -19.80 12.63
N ALA A 144 8.95 -19.73 12.94
CA ALA A 144 9.97 -19.36 11.96
C ALA A 144 9.98 -20.32 10.74
N ILE A 145 9.89 -21.63 10.99
CA ILE A 145 9.78 -22.66 9.94
C ILE A 145 8.54 -22.43 9.06
N MET A 146 7.39 -22.09 9.67
CA MET A 146 6.18 -21.76 8.90
C MET A 146 6.40 -20.59 7.94
N PHE A 147 7.10 -19.54 8.37
CA PHE A 147 7.45 -18.40 7.51
C PHE A 147 8.42 -18.81 6.40
N TYR A 148 9.41 -19.67 6.66
CA TYR A 148 10.31 -20.18 5.63
C TYR A 148 9.56 -20.97 4.54
N HIS A 149 8.65 -21.84 4.93
CA HIS A 149 7.78 -22.52 3.96
C HIS A 149 6.85 -21.56 3.21
N GLN A 150 6.35 -20.52 3.89
CA GLN A 150 5.53 -19.49 3.25
C GLN A 150 6.32 -18.71 2.20
N ALA A 151 7.58 -18.36 2.47
CA ALA A 151 8.44 -17.65 1.52
C ALA A 151 8.69 -18.50 0.26
N ILE A 152 8.87 -19.82 0.41
CA ILE A 152 8.98 -20.76 -0.72
C ILE A 152 7.68 -20.76 -1.55
N ARG A 153 6.51 -20.84 -0.90
CA ARG A 153 5.20 -20.78 -1.58
C ARG A 153 4.97 -19.47 -2.33
N GLU A 154 5.51 -18.37 -1.82
CA GLU A 154 5.44 -17.04 -2.45
C GLU A 154 6.41 -16.90 -3.64
N GLY A 155 7.24 -17.91 -3.91
CA GLY A 155 8.12 -17.98 -5.09
C GLY A 155 9.60 -17.75 -4.80
N LEU A 156 10.03 -17.77 -3.53
CA LEU A 156 11.45 -17.67 -3.19
C LEU A 156 12.17 -18.97 -3.52
N MET A 157 13.06 -18.93 -4.50
CA MET A 157 13.89 -20.07 -4.91
C MET A 157 15.30 -19.91 -4.35
N ASP A 158 15.43 -20.00 -3.03
CA ASP A 158 16.71 -19.95 -2.33
C ASP A 158 16.96 -21.29 -1.62
N GLU A 159 17.94 -22.05 -2.11
CA GLU A 159 18.30 -23.37 -1.58
C GLU A 159 18.79 -23.31 -0.12
N SER A 160 19.30 -22.15 0.31
CA SER A 160 19.76 -21.95 1.69
C SER A 160 18.63 -21.98 2.71
N ILE A 161 17.38 -21.75 2.29
CA ILE A 161 16.20 -21.83 3.15
C ILE A 161 16.01 -23.25 3.67
N ALA A 162 16.24 -24.27 2.82
CA ALA A 162 16.12 -25.67 3.22
C ALA A 162 17.14 -26.03 4.32
N VAL A 163 18.36 -25.47 4.24
CA VAL A 163 19.39 -25.65 5.28
C VAL A 163 18.96 -24.95 6.58
N THR A 164 18.42 -23.73 6.47
CA THR A 164 17.92 -22.96 7.62
C THR A 164 16.78 -23.69 8.34
N ILE A 165 15.83 -24.27 7.58
CA ILE A 165 14.75 -25.09 8.14
C ILE A 165 15.32 -26.27 8.94
N LYS A 166 16.26 -27.02 8.36
CA LYS A 166 16.92 -28.16 9.04
C LYS A 166 17.64 -27.72 10.32
N GLN A 167 18.25 -26.53 10.31
CA GLN A 167 18.89 -25.97 11.50
C GLN A 167 17.86 -25.67 12.61
N CYS A 168 16.72 -25.07 12.26
CA CYS A 168 15.63 -24.85 13.21
C CYS A 168 15.07 -26.17 13.75
N GLU A 169 14.87 -27.17 12.90
CA GLU A 169 14.41 -28.51 13.31
C GLU A 169 15.39 -29.20 14.26
N ALA A 170 16.70 -29.11 14.00
CA ALA A 170 17.73 -29.63 14.89
C ALA A 170 17.70 -28.91 16.25
N SER A 171 17.62 -27.57 16.24
CA SER A 171 17.52 -26.77 17.47
C SER A 171 16.27 -27.11 18.28
N ILE A 172 15.14 -27.41 17.64
CA ILE A 172 13.92 -27.86 18.35
C ILE A 172 14.17 -29.21 19.03
N LYS A 173 14.81 -30.17 18.35
CA LYS A 173 15.14 -31.49 18.95
C LYS A 173 16.04 -31.34 20.18
N ASP A 174 17.00 -30.42 20.12
CA ASP A 174 17.92 -30.15 21.23
C ASP A 174 17.21 -29.57 22.47
N THR A 175 16.02 -28.96 22.32
CA THR A 175 15.23 -28.48 23.47
C THR A 175 14.59 -29.59 24.30
N GLY A 176 14.49 -30.83 23.78
CA GLY A 176 13.84 -31.95 24.45
C GLY A 176 12.32 -31.82 24.61
N VAL A 177 11.69 -30.83 23.95
CA VAL A 177 10.23 -30.61 23.97
C VAL A 177 9.55 -31.62 23.02
N PRO A 178 8.52 -32.37 23.47
CA PRO A 178 7.78 -33.29 22.60
C PRO A 178 7.05 -32.53 21.49
N ASP A 179 7.18 -33.01 20.25
CA ASP A 179 6.66 -32.33 19.05
C ASP A 179 5.14 -32.16 19.00
N ASN A 180 4.40 -32.86 19.88
CA ASN A 180 2.94 -32.91 19.93
C ASN A 180 2.29 -31.67 20.57
N ALA A 181 3.05 -30.67 21.02
CA ALA A 181 2.46 -29.41 21.48
C ALA A 181 1.79 -28.70 20.28
N PRO A 182 0.47 -28.47 20.30
CA PRO A 182 -0.19 -27.75 19.22
C PRO A 182 0.43 -26.36 19.11
N ILE A 183 0.84 -26.00 17.90
CA ILE A 183 1.18 -24.62 17.55
C ILE A 183 -0.03 -23.80 17.98
N MET A 184 0.08 -22.96 19.02
CA MET A 184 -1.01 -22.08 19.41
C MET A 184 -1.35 -21.26 18.17
N ALA A 185 -2.52 -21.57 17.60
CA ALA A 185 -2.98 -21.11 16.30
C ALA A 185 -3.15 -19.60 16.33
N SER A 186 -2.10 -18.90 15.94
CA SER A 186 -2.23 -17.57 15.35
C SER A 186 -1.60 -17.71 13.98
N ASP A 187 -2.44 -17.96 12.98
CA ASP A 187 -2.07 -17.73 11.59
C ASP A 187 -1.36 -16.36 11.51
N PRO A 188 -0.19 -16.27 10.88
CA PRO A 188 0.52 -15.00 10.75
C PRO A 188 -0.18 -14.00 9.80
N ALA A 189 -1.43 -14.24 9.40
CA ALA A 189 -2.13 -13.45 8.39
C ALA A 189 -3.46 -12.82 8.85
N GLN A 190 -3.87 -12.97 10.12
CA GLN A 190 -5.14 -12.36 10.57
C GLN A 190 -5.03 -11.75 11.95
N ASN A 191 -4.68 -10.46 11.99
CA ASN A 191 -5.10 -9.61 13.10
C ASN A 191 -5.63 -8.28 12.55
N SER A 192 -6.88 -8.33 12.06
CA SER A 192 -7.69 -7.16 11.73
C SER A 192 -9.16 -7.52 11.96
N LYS A 193 -9.53 -7.76 13.23
CA LYS A 193 -10.93 -7.66 13.67
C LYS A 193 -10.95 -7.35 15.16
N THR A 194 -10.95 -6.06 15.46
CA THR A 194 -11.35 -5.51 16.76
C THR A 194 -12.72 -6.06 17.10
N THR A 195 -12.77 -6.96 18.08
CA THR A 195 -14.02 -7.45 18.65
C THR A 195 -14.55 -6.35 19.57
N VAL A 196 -15.58 -5.65 19.12
CA VAL A 196 -16.37 -4.77 19.99
C VAL A 196 -17.33 -5.68 20.76
N THR A 197 -16.94 -6.07 21.98
CA THR A 197 -17.85 -6.76 22.89
C THR A 197 -18.78 -5.73 23.53
N SER A 198 -20.04 -5.79 23.13
CA SER A 198 -21.15 -5.12 23.79
C SER A 198 -21.36 -5.67 25.21
N ALA A 199 -21.31 -4.79 26.21
CA ALA A 199 -21.91 -5.06 27.52
C ALA A 199 -22.85 -3.89 27.87
N GLN A 200 -24.14 -4.19 27.85
CA GLN A 200 -25.20 -3.32 28.35
C GLN A 200 -25.24 -3.38 29.88
N SER A 201 -25.32 -2.22 30.54
CA SER A 201 -25.99 -2.08 31.83
C SER A 201 -26.63 -0.68 31.93
N LEU A 202 -27.95 -0.71 32.13
CA LEU A 202 -28.94 0.36 32.42
C LEU A 202 -28.52 1.21 33.64
N ALA A 203 -28.84 2.49 33.88
CA ALA A 203 -29.81 3.50 33.38
C ALA A 203 -29.41 4.90 34.00
N PRO A 204 -30.21 5.99 33.99
CA PRO A 204 -30.99 6.65 32.93
C PRO A 204 -30.73 8.18 32.76
N VAL A 205 -31.02 8.69 31.55
CA VAL A 205 -31.70 9.97 31.20
C VAL A 205 -31.19 11.31 31.76
N ALA A 206 -30.63 12.14 30.87
CA ALA A 206 -31.10 13.52 30.62
C ALA A 206 -30.59 14.01 29.24
N SER A 207 -31.47 14.59 28.43
CA SER A 207 -31.23 15.21 27.12
C SER A 207 -32.11 16.46 27.04
N PRO A 208 -31.92 17.44 26.14
CA PRO A 208 -30.70 18.01 25.54
C PRO A 208 -30.63 19.54 25.80
N ARG A 209 -29.46 20.19 25.66
CA ARG A 209 -29.42 21.66 25.50
C ARG A 209 -28.61 22.08 24.26
N LYS A 210 -29.37 22.73 23.39
CA LYS A 210 -29.06 23.48 22.15
C LYS A 210 -27.68 24.14 22.06
N ALA A 211 -27.19 24.18 20.84
CA ALA A 211 -26.02 24.91 20.36
C ALA A 211 -26.00 26.38 20.80
N SER A 212 -24.84 26.84 21.28
CA SER A 212 -24.50 28.25 21.38
C SER A 212 -23.29 28.51 20.50
N ALA A 213 -23.48 29.41 19.53
CA ALA A 213 -22.48 29.91 18.62
C ALA A 213 -21.65 31.00 19.30
N THR A 214 -20.36 30.75 19.52
CA THR A 214 -19.31 31.77 19.61
C THR A 214 -17.94 31.11 19.41
N PRO A 215 -17.09 31.61 18.50
CA PRO A 215 -15.75 31.07 18.29
C PRO A 215 -14.79 31.50 19.41
N PRO A 216 -13.71 30.73 19.67
CA PRO A 216 -12.77 31.02 20.75
C PRO A 216 -11.94 32.29 20.48
N THR A 217 -11.96 33.23 21.43
CA THR A 217 -11.14 34.44 21.45
C THR A 217 -9.67 34.10 21.64
N VAL A 218 -8.84 34.40 20.65
CA VAL A 218 -7.38 34.33 20.71
C VAL A 218 -6.87 35.56 21.47
N ILE A 219 -6.24 35.37 22.62
CA ILE A 219 -5.55 36.43 23.36
C ILE A 219 -4.11 36.50 22.83
N ILE A 220 -3.81 37.53 22.05
CA ILE A 220 -2.45 37.88 21.61
C ILE A 220 -1.93 38.93 22.60
N LEU A 221 -0.88 38.62 23.36
CA LEU A 221 -0.16 39.61 24.16
C LEU A 221 0.73 40.48 23.24
N PRO A 222 0.72 41.81 23.38
CA PRO A 222 1.57 42.69 22.60
C PRO A 222 3.02 42.65 23.08
N SER A 223 3.94 42.48 22.12
CA SER A 223 5.38 42.65 22.26
C SER A 223 5.73 44.13 22.41
N GLU A 224 6.34 44.51 23.54
CA GLU A 224 6.90 45.85 23.75
C GLU A 224 8.15 46.07 22.89
N GLN A 225 8.11 47.12 22.09
CA GLN A 225 9.26 47.71 21.41
C GLN A 225 9.94 48.74 22.32
N GLY A 226 11.27 48.66 22.38
CA GLY A 226 12.13 49.83 22.28
C GLY A 226 12.84 50.31 23.54
N SER A 227 14.17 50.16 23.57
CA SER A 227 15.05 51.24 23.99
C SER A 227 16.45 51.02 23.42
N SER A 228 16.78 51.83 22.43
CA SER A 228 18.14 52.05 21.92
C SER A 228 18.87 53.04 22.84
N THR A 229 20.03 52.67 23.36
CA THR A 229 21.02 53.65 23.82
C THR A 229 22.41 53.29 23.35
N THR A 230 22.91 54.14 22.45
CA THR A 230 24.27 54.31 21.98
C THR A 230 25.16 54.81 23.11
N LYS A 231 26.39 54.29 23.24
CA LYS A 231 27.52 55.04 23.80
C LYS A 231 28.79 54.76 23.00
N GLU A 232 29.25 55.82 22.33
CA GLU A 232 30.63 56.02 21.90
C GLU A 232 31.52 56.39 23.10
N ASN A 233 32.80 56.06 22.94
CA ASN A 233 34.01 56.35 23.73
C ASN A 233 34.21 55.61 25.05
#